data_AF-A0A7S0LCJ1-F1
#
_entry.id   AF-A0A7S0LCJ1-F1
#
_cell.length_a   1.000
_cell.length_b   1.000
_cell.length_c   1.000
_cell.angle_alpha   90.00
_cell.angle_beta   90.00
_cell.angle_gamma   90.00
#
_symmetry.space_group_name_H-M   'P 1'
#
loop_
_entity.id
_entity.type
_entity.pdbx_description
1 polymer ?
#
loop_
_entity_poly.entity_id
_entity_poly.type
_entity_poly.pdbx_seq_one_letter_code
_entity_poly.pdbx_strand_id
1 'polypeptide(L)'
;QKMSLVLVTLLGSSALSPPVTAGANRLTRLAGVSLLRVSDGSPVELVPALEAASPSLLVLGTYPADFNMIEYLQKLRHYLPEMESRGIGRTLVAVNGSPASCTKLSTLLDLPASIELLSDPRGEAGRLFGVSRGWQPEAEFNPYAKLFGMLLGLGAVRTLPSVIAGYIGNPWGANAWIETALAQGQCAGRWPDVALTLEGNTVQRNAFDELPLVGGWGRRPLELATLRLQTMLGISVQHWSELQPTDERTLTQLGGCMLVKDGEPTFVWLDDGICHTANFEDLLKVM
;
A
#
# COMPACT_ATOMS: atom_id res chain seq x y z
N GLN A 1 29.97 31.55 -26.23
CA GLN A 1 28.58 31.31 -25.80
C GLN A 1 28.55 30.12 -24.86
N LYS A 2 28.04 30.33 -23.66
CA LYS A 2 27.88 29.36 -22.57
C LYS A 2 26.79 28.35 -22.93
N MET A 3 27.03 27.06 -22.72
CA MET A 3 25.96 26.11 -22.33
C MET A 3 26.40 25.47 -21.02
N SER A 4 25.94 26.09 -19.93
CA SER A 4 26.05 25.52 -18.58
C SER A 4 24.99 24.44 -18.49
N LEU A 5 25.42 23.19 -18.39
CA LEU A 5 24.57 22.05 -18.11
C LEU A 5 24.04 22.22 -16.68
N VAL A 6 22.77 22.61 -16.55
CA VAL A 6 22.09 22.66 -15.25
C VAL A 6 21.80 21.22 -14.85
N LEU A 7 22.66 20.69 -13.99
CA LEU A 7 22.43 19.46 -13.25
C LEU A 7 21.25 19.72 -12.32
N VAL A 8 20.05 19.26 -12.71
CA VAL A 8 18.90 19.21 -11.80
C VAL A 8 19.18 18.12 -10.79
N THR A 9 19.72 18.51 -9.64
CA THR A 9 19.78 17.67 -8.45
C THR A 9 18.36 17.40 -8.00
N LEU A 10 17.78 16.28 -8.47
CA LEU A 10 16.64 15.65 -7.81
C LEU A 10 17.13 15.17 -6.45
N LEU A 11 17.09 16.08 -5.47
CA LEU A 11 17.19 15.74 -4.06
C LEU A 11 16.09 14.71 -3.81
N GLY A 12 16.51 13.47 -3.53
CA GLY A 12 15.66 12.46 -2.94
C GLY A 12 15.07 13.06 -1.67
N SER A 13 13.80 13.46 -1.75
CA SER A 13 13.01 13.75 -0.56
C SER A 13 12.86 12.42 0.16
N SER A 14 13.74 12.14 1.12
CA SER A 14 13.36 11.37 2.29
C SER A 14 12.08 12.01 2.77
N ALA A 15 10.96 11.32 2.53
CA ALA A 15 9.66 11.84 2.88
C ALA A 15 9.62 11.93 4.40
N LEU A 16 9.88 13.14 4.90
CA LEU A 16 9.84 13.46 6.32
C LEU A 16 8.44 13.10 6.80
N SER A 17 8.37 12.15 7.73
CA SER A 17 7.14 11.89 8.48
C SER A 17 6.59 13.22 8.99
N PRO A 18 5.26 13.44 8.99
CA PRO A 18 4.67 14.63 9.55
C PRO A 18 5.20 14.87 10.97
N PRO A 19 5.33 16.13 11.42
CA PRO A 19 5.72 16.40 12.79
C PRO A 19 4.77 15.70 13.77
N VAL A 20 5.31 15.23 14.90
CA VAL A 20 4.57 14.45 15.93
C VAL A 20 3.22 15.08 16.29
N THR A 21 3.14 16.41 16.35
CA THR A 21 1.91 17.18 16.60
C THR A 21 0.83 16.98 15.53
N ALA A 22 1.22 16.84 14.26
CA ALA A 22 0.29 16.51 13.18
C ALA A 22 -0.18 15.06 13.27
N GLY A 23 0.64 14.15 13.81
CA GLY A 23 0.24 12.77 14.09
C GLY A 23 -0.79 12.68 15.23
N ALA A 24 -0.53 13.33 16.36
CA ALA A 24 -1.42 13.31 17.53
C ALA A 24 -2.84 13.77 17.17
N ASN A 25 -2.94 14.86 16.39
CA ASN A 25 -4.24 15.35 15.89
C ASN A 25 -5.00 14.29 15.06
N ARG A 26 -4.29 13.47 14.28
CA ARG A 26 -4.92 12.41 13.46
C ARG A 26 -5.43 11.25 14.30
N LEU A 27 -4.68 10.81 15.30
CA LEU A 27 -5.15 9.78 16.22
C LEU A 27 -6.42 10.25 16.95
N THR A 28 -6.45 11.49 17.44
CA THR A 28 -7.63 12.07 18.09
C THR A 28 -8.86 12.13 17.16
N ARG A 29 -8.69 12.39 15.86
CA ARG A 29 -9.81 12.40 14.89
C ARG A 29 -10.45 11.04 14.67
N LEU A 30 -9.77 9.95 15.04
CA LEU A 30 -10.31 8.59 14.98
C LEU A 30 -11.06 8.21 16.27
N ALA A 31 -11.15 9.11 17.26
CA ALA A 31 -11.91 8.84 18.48
C ALA A 31 -13.38 8.56 18.16
N GLY A 32 -13.92 7.47 18.72
CA GLY A 32 -15.28 7.01 18.47
C GLY A 32 -15.50 6.32 17.12
N VAL A 33 -14.47 6.16 16.29
CA VAL A 33 -14.57 5.35 15.07
C VAL A 33 -14.54 3.87 15.44
N SER A 34 -15.58 3.14 15.06
CA SER A 34 -15.73 1.71 15.24
C SER A 34 -15.98 1.03 13.89
N LEU A 35 -15.16 0.03 13.55
CA LEU A 35 -15.25 -0.73 12.30
C LEU A 35 -15.49 -2.21 12.57
N LEU A 36 -16.09 -2.93 11.62
CA LEU A 36 -16.33 -4.36 11.76
C LEU A 36 -15.09 -5.15 11.37
N ARG A 37 -14.59 -6.00 12.27
CA ARG A 37 -13.54 -6.96 11.94
C ARG A 37 -14.10 -8.01 10.97
N VAL A 38 -13.36 -8.27 9.90
CA VAL A 38 -13.80 -9.13 8.81
C VAL A 38 -13.90 -10.61 9.23
N SER A 39 -13.05 -11.06 10.15
CA SER A 39 -12.98 -12.47 10.55
C SER A 39 -14.19 -12.95 11.36
N ASP A 40 -14.78 -12.08 12.19
CA ASP A 40 -15.81 -12.45 13.16
C ASP A 40 -17.01 -11.49 13.21
N GLY A 41 -16.96 -10.37 12.47
CA GLY A 41 -18.01 -9.35 12.46
C GLY A 41 -18.09 -8.50 13.73
N SER A 42 -17.14 -8.66 14.67
CA SER A 42 -17.15 -7.89 15.91
C SER A 42 -16.71 -6.43 15.68
N PRO A 43 -17.27 -5.46 16.40
CA PRO A 43 -16.84 -4.07 16.32
C PRO A 43 -15.47 -3.89 16.98
N VAL A 44 -14.63 -3.07 16.34
CA VAL A 44 -13.30 -2.66 16.83
C VAL A 44 -13.24 -1.14 16.85
N GLU A 45 -13.16 -0.56 18.05
CA GLU A 45 -12.89 0.87 18.21
C GLU A 45 -11.42 1.16 17.94
N LEU A 46 -11.13 2.07 17.00
CA LEU A 46 -9.78 2.25 16.48
C LEU A 46 -8.80 2.77 17.53
N VAL A 47 -9.15 3.83 18.27
CA VAL A 47 -8.23 4.44 19.25
C VAL A 47 -7.87 3.48 20.38
N PRO A 48 -8.83 2.86 21.10
CA PRO A 48 -8.49 1.87 22.13
C PRO A 48 -7.69 0.67 21.58
N ALA A 49 -7.95 0.28 20.33
CA ALA A 49 -7.22 -0.81 19.69
C ALA A 49 -5.76 -0.44 19.37
N LEU A 50 -5.47 0.84 19.12
CA LEU A 50 -4.15 1.36 18.79
C LEU A 50 -3.32 1.75 20.03
N GLU A 51 -3.98 2.20 21.09
CA GLU A 51 -3.36 2.51 22.39
C GLU A 51 -3.14 1.24 23.24
N ALA A 52 -3.06 0.08 22.59
CA ALA A 52 -2.76 -1.18 23.26
C ALA A 52 -1.37 -1.13 23.92
N ALA A 53 -1.14 -2.05 24.87
CA ALA A 53 0.12 -2.13 25.62
C ALA A 53 1.36 -2.39 24.74
N SER A 54 1.17 -2.85 23.51
CA SER A 54 2.24 -3.09 22.54
C SER A 54 2.05 -2.16 21.33
N PRO A 55 3.15 -1.76 20.65
CA PRO A 55 3.09 -0.99 19.42
C PRO A 55 2.06 -1.57 18.43
N SER A 56 1.24 -0.68 17.86
CA SER A 56 0.15 -1.05 16.96
C SER A 56 0.25 -0.29 15.65
N LEU A 57 0.11 -1.01 14.54
CA LEU A 57 0.10 -0.44 13.19
C LEU A 57 -1.34 -0.33 12.70
N LEU A 58 -1.73 0.85 12.23
CA LEU A 58 -2.94 1.08 11.44
C LEU A 58 -2.56 1.36 9.99
N VAL A 59 -3.10 0.58 9.06
CA VAL A 59 -3.18 0.96 7.64
C VAL A 59 -4.62 1.39 7.33
N LEU A 60 -4.75 2.60 6.79
CA LEU A 60 -6.01 3.10 6.23
C LEU A 60 -5.90 2.94 4.72
N GLY A 61 -6.37 1.81 4.23
CA GLY A 61 -6.25 1.41 2.85
C GLY A 61 -7.29 2.05 1.92
N THR A 62 -7.21 1.65 0.65
CA THR A 62 -8.15 2.03 -0.40
C THR A 62 -9.13 0.87 -0.64
N TYR A 63 -9.87 0.89 -1.77
CA TYR A 63 -10.83 -0.18 -2.06
C TYR A 63 -10.11 -1.48 -2.49
N PRO A 64 -10.73 -2.66 -2.34
CA PRO A 64 -10.03 -3.94 -2.46
C PRO A 64 -9.30 -4.20 -3.80
N ALA A 65 -9.84 -3.70 -4.91
CA ALA A 65 -9.23 -3.85 -6.24
C ALA A 65 -8.19 -2.77 -6.59
N ASP A 66 -7.90 -1.83 -5.70
CA ASP A 66 -6.95 -0.74 -5.93
C ASP A 66 -5.49 -1.17 -5.76
N PHE A 67 -4.59 -0.52 -6.50
CA PHE A 67 -3.14 -0.78 -6.40
C PHE A 67 -2.58 -0.50 -5.02
N ASN A 68 -2.98 0.59 -4.35
CA ASN A 68 -2.40 0.93 -3.04
C ASN A 68 -2.80 -0.12 -2.00
N MET A 69 -4.07 -0.52 -1.97
CA MET A 69 -4.54 -1.55 -1.03
C MET A 69 -3.78 -2.86 -1.20
N ILE A 70 -3.67 -3.33 -2.44
CA ILE A 70 -2.99 -4.61 -2.72
C ILE A 70 -1.49 -4.50 -2.39
N GLU A 71 -0.84 -3.38 -2.72
CA GLU A 71 0.58 -3.17 -2.42
C GLU A 71 0.85 -3.08 -0.91
N TYR A 72 -0.01 -2.40 -0.14
CA TYR A 72 0.08 -2.39 1.33
C TYR A 72 0.03 -3.79 1.92
N LEU A 73 -0.90 -4.63 1.44
CA LEU A 73 -1.07 -6.00 1.93
C LEU A 73 0.08 -6.92 1.53
N GLN A 74 0.63 -6.75 0.32
CA GLN A 74 1.85 -7.44 -0.13
C GLN A 74 3.06 -7.07 0.74
N LYS A 75 3.23 -5.77 1.05
CA LYS A 75 4.28 -5.29 1.95
C LYS A 75 4.08 -5.81 3.37
N LEU A 76 2.86 -5.75 3.91
CA LEU A 76 2.55 -6.30 5.23
C LEU A 76 2.89 -7.78 5.31
N ARG A 77 2.44 -8.60 4.34
CA ARG A 77 2.77 -10.04 4.31
C ARG A 77 4.27 -10.31 4.34
N HIS A 78 5.07 -9.45 3.70
CA HIS A 78 6.53 -9.58 3.69
C HIS A 78 7.17 -9.13 5.02
N TYR A 79 6.84 -7.93 5.50
CA TYR A 79 7.53 -7.31 6.64
C TYR A 79 6.94 -7.67 8.00
N LEU A 80 5.74 -8.24 8.07
CA LEU A 80 5.05 -8.53 9.33
C LEU A 80 5.87 -9.41 10.29
N PRO A 81 6.54 -10.50 9.86
CA PRO A 81 7.36 -11.30 10.78
C PRO A 81 8.49 -10.48 11.43
N GLU A 82 9.10 -9.56 10.68
CA GLU A 82 10.13 -8.67 11.20
C GLU A 82 9.53 -7.63 12.16
N MET A 83 8.38 -7.05 11.80
CA MET A 83 7.65 -6.11 12.65
C MET A 83 7.25 -6.76 13.99
N GLU A 84 6.73 -7.98 13.97
CA GLU A 84 6.39 -8.77 15.17
C GLU A 84 7.63 -9.04 16.03
N SER A 85 8.77 -9.38 15.40
CA SER A 85 10.04 -9.58 16.12
C SER A 85 10.57 -8.29 16.78
N ARG A 86 10.17 -7.13 16.28
CA ARG A 86 10.46 -5.80 16.83
C ARG A 86 9.36 -5.29 17.78
N GLY A 87 8.37 -6.11 18.10
CA GLY A 87 7.38 -5.83 19.13
C GLY A 87 6.06 -5.22 18.66
N ILE A 88 5.74 -5.21 17.35
CA ILE A 88 4.35 -4.94 16.93
C ILE A 88 3.45 -6.03 17.53
N GLY A 89 2.44 -5.59 18.29
CA GLY A 89 1.47 -6.47 18.92
C GLY A 89 0.16 -6.57 18.13
N ARG A 90 -0.19 -5.54 17.35
CA ARG A 90 -1.40 -5.53 16.50
C ARG A 90 -1.15 -4.84 15.17
N THR A 91 -1.75 -5.40 14.13
CA THR A 91 -1.75 -4.84 12.77
C THR A 91 -3.18 -4.76 12.28
N LEU A 92 -3.73 -3.55 12.24
CA LEU A 92 -5.09 -3.25 11.82
C LEU A 92 -5.05 -2.68 10.40
N VAL A 93 -5.93 -3.17 9.52
CA VAL A 93 -6.05 -2.66 8.15
C VAL A 93 -7.50 -2.33 7.87
N ALA A 94 -7.83 -1.04 7.86
CA ALA A 94 -9.14 -0.59 7.40
C ALA A 94 -9.16 -0.59 5.86
N VAL A 95 -10.06 -1.36 5.27
CA VAL A 95 -10.21 -1.52 3.82
C VAL A 95 -11.52 -0.86 3.38
N ASN A 96 -11.49 -0.10 2.30
CA ASN A 96 -12.69 0.55 1.74
C ASN A 96 -13.56 -0.44 0.97
N GLY A 97 -13.99 -1.50 1.62
CA GLY A 97 -14.72 -2.61 1.02
C GLY A 97 -15.68 -3.27 2.00
N SER A 98 -16.69 -3.96 1.48
CA SER A 98 -17.58 -4.82 2.27
C SER A 98 -16.81 -5.96 2.94
N PRO A 99 -17.34 -6.57 4.02
CA PRO A 99 -16.68 -7.72 4.64
C PRO A 99 -16.38 -8.84 3.64
N ALA A 100 -17.32 -9.14 2.74
CA ALA A 100 -17.15 -10.16 1.70
C ALA A 100 -15.98 -9.84 0.75
N SER A 101 -15.87 -8.59 0.29
CA SER A 101 -14.76 -8.16 -0.59
C SER A 101 -13.41 -8.18 0.13
N CYS A 102 -13.37 -7.86 1.43
CA CYS A 102 -12.17 -7.94 2.24
C CYS A 102 -11.72 -9.38 2.45
N THR A 103 -12.67 -10.30 2.73
CA THR A 103 -12.40 -11.74 2.81
C THR A 103 -11.84 -12.26 1.49
N LYS A 104 -12.45 -11.87 0.35
CA LYS A 104 -11.97 -12.28 -0.97
C LYS A 104 -10.53 -11.81 -1.20
N LEU A 105 -10.24 -10.54 -0.92
CA LEU A 105 -8.90 -9.97 -1.05
C LEU A 105 -7.89 -10.70 -0.16
N SER A 106 -8.26 -10.99 1.10
CA SER A 106 -7.44 -11.74 2.06
C SER A 106 -7.05 -13.11 1.52
N THR A 107 -8.00 -13.82 0.93
CA THR A 107 -7.78 -15.14 0.32
C THR A 107 -6.86 -15.06 -0.90
N LEU A 108 -7.08 -14.08 -1.79
CA LEU A 108 -6.27 -13.91 -3.01
C LEU A 108 -4.80 -13.58 -2.72
N LEU A 109 -4.55 -12.89 -1.61
CA LEU A 109 -3.20 -12.49 -1.19
C LEU A 109 -2.58 -13.42 -0.15
N ASP A 110 -3.28 -14.48 0.26
CA ASP A 110 -2.79 -15.43 1.28
C ASP A 110 -2.28 -14.71 2.53
N LEU A 111 -3.15 -13.84 3.10
CA LEU A 111 -2.77 -13.01 4.24
C LEU A 111 -2.73 -13.84 5.53
N PRO A 112 -1.73 -13.61 6.39
CA PRO A 112 -1.68 -14.21 7.72
C PRO A 112 -2.83 -13.70 8.60
N ALA A 113 -3.33 -14.57 9.46
CA ALA A 113 -4.44 -14.26 10.38
C ALA A 113 -4.09 -13.20 11.44
N SER A 114 -2.80 -12.88 11.63
CA SER A 114 -2.37 -11.78 12.51
C SER A 114 -2.65 -10.39 11.94
N ILE A 115 -2.99 -10.28 10.66
CA ILE A 115 -3.49 -9.03 10.06
C ILE A 115 -5.00 -8.94 10.31
N GLU A 116 -5.41 -7.98 11.13
CA GLU A 116 -6.81 -7.71 11.41
C GLU A 116 -7.41 -6.80 10.33
N LEU A 117 -8.09 -7.38 9.35
CA LEU A 117 -8.85 -6.61 8.36
C LEU A 117 -10.14 -6.05 9.00
N LEU A 118 -10.36 -4.76 8.80
CA LEU A 118 -11.53 -4.01 9.22
C LEU A 118 -12.26 -3.48 7.98
N SER A 119 -13.58 -3.69 7.91
CA SER A 119 -14.40 -3.20 6.81
C SER A 119 -14.86 -1.76 7.04
N ASP A 120 -14.48 -0.85 6.15
CA ASP A 120 -14.96 0.54 6.09
C ASP A 120 -15.49 0.86 4.68
N PRO A 121 -16.65 0.31 4.26
CA PRO A 121 -17.11 0.41 2.86
C PRO A 121 -17.30 1.84 2.35
N ARG A 122 -17.39 2.81 3.25
CA ARG A 122 -17.53 4.24 2.92
C ARG A 122 -16.20 5.00 2.99
N GLY A 123 -15.15 4.43 3.59
CA GLY A 123 -13.84 5.05 3.75
C GLY A 123 -13.83 6.24 4.71
N GLU A 124 -14.74 6.30 5.68
CA GLU A 124 -14.86 7.44 6.59
C GLU A 124 -13.69 7.54 7.57
N ALA A 125 -13.11 6.41 8.00
CA ALA A 125 -11.95 6.41 8.88
C ALA A 125 -10.75 7.10 8.20
N GLY A 126 -10.51 6.79 6.92
CA GLY A 126 -9.48 7.45 6.12
C GLY A 126 -9.71 8.95 5.99
N ARG A 127 -10.94 9.40 5.77
CA ARG A 127 -11.26 10.83 5.66
C ARG A 127 -11.06 11.59 6.96
N LEU A 128 -11.46 11.00 8.08
CA LEU A 128 -11.22 11.56 9.41
C LEU A 128 -9.72 11.67 9.70
N PHE A 129 -8.96 10.63 9.35
CA PHE A 129 -7.50 10.64 9.43
C PHE A 129 -6.86 11.70 8.52
N GLY A 130 -7.53 12.08 7.45
CA GLY A 130 -7.11 13.13 6.51
C GLY A 130 -6.28 12.61 5.34
N VAL A 131 -6.60 11.42 4.83
CA VAL A 131 -6.08 10.93 3.55
C VAL A 131 -6.57 11.79 2.38
N SER A 132 -5.82 11.80 1.27
CA SER A 132 -6.24 12.51 0.07
C SER A 132 -7.54 11.93 -0.48
N ARG A 133 -8.43 12.81 -0.93
CA ARG A 133 -9.69 12.46 -1.61
C ARG A 133 -9.56 12.49 -3.14
N GLY A 134 -8.33 12.63 -3.64
CA GLY A 134 -8.04 12.65 -5.07
C GLY A 134 -8.36 13.97 -5.76
N TRP A 135 -8.49 13.91 -7.08
CA TRP A 135 -8.74 15.09 -7.92
C TRP A 135 -10.21 15.47 -7.97
N GLN A 136 -10.51 16.74 -7.66
CA GLN A 136 -11.87 17.29 -7.70
C GLN A 136 -12.89 16.43 -6.92
N PRO A 137 -12.65 16.17 -5.62
CA PRO A 137 -13.46 15.24 -4.84
C PRO A 137 -14.92 15.65 -4.75
N GLU A 138 -15.19 16.96 -4.67
CA GLU A 138 -16.55 17.53 -4.56
C GLU A 138 -17.22 17.79 -5.92
N ALA A 139 -16.48 17.72 -7.04
CA ALA A 139 -17.08 18.00 -8.34
C ALA A 139 -18.04 16.87 -8.73
N GLU A 140 -19.16 17.19 -9.36
CA GLU A 140 -20.12 16.21 -9.87
C GLU A 140 -19.65 15.62 -11.22
N PHE A 141 -18.44 15.03 -11.23
CA PHE A 141 -17.91 14.28 -12.37
C PHE A 141 -18.09 12.79 -12.17
N ASN A 142 -18.15 12.06 -13.29
CA ASN A 142 -18.04 10.61 -13.29
C ASN A 142 -16.81 10.16 -12.48
N PRO A 143 -16.96 9.27 -11.49
CA PRO A 143 -15.85 8.83 -10.62
C PRO A 143 -14.66 8.26 -11.40
N TYR A 144 -14.89 7.53 -12.49
CA TYR A 144 -13.83 6.99 -13.34
C TYR A 144 -13.09 8.08 -14.11
N ALA A 145 -13.75 9.18 -14.47
CA ALA A 145 -13.07 10.34 -15.06
C ALA A 145 -12.13 11.01 -14.05
N LYS A 146 -12.54 11.09 -12.78
CA LYS A 146 -11.67 11.58 -11.69
C LYS A 146 -10.48 10.64 -11.46
N LEU A 147 -10.73 9.33 -11.40
CA LEU A 147 -9.68 8.31 -11.28
C LEU A 147 -8.69 8.40 -12.47
N PHE A 148 -9.21 8.55 -13.70
CA PHE A 148 -8.36 8.75 -14.87
C PHE A 148 -7.49 10.00 -14.74
N GLY A 149 -8.02 11.11 -14.22
CA GLY A 149 -7.23 12.29 -13.88
C GLY A 149 -6.11 12.00 -12.88
N MET A 150 -6.38 11.19 -11.85
CA MET A 150 -5.36 10.77 -10.88
C MET A 150 -4.27 9.86 -11.49
N LEU A 151 -4.64 9.00 -12.45
CA LEU A 151 -3.68 8.21 -13.24
C LEU A 151 -2.74 9.12 -14.06
N LEU A 152 -3.21 10.30 -14.45
CA LEU A 152 -2.41 11.35 -15.08
C LEU A 152 -1.70 12.29 -14.07
N GLY A 153 -1.80 11.99 -12.76
CA GLY A 153 -1.14 12.74 -11.68
C GLY A 153 -1.93 13.93 -11.13
N LEU A 154 -3.16 14.17 -11.58
CA LEU A 154 -4.00 15.24 -11.03
C LEU A 154 -4.49 14.83 -9.63
N GLY A 155 -4.31 15.69 -8.62
CA GLY A 155 -4.70 15.39 -7.23
C GLY A 155 -3.97 14.21 -6.57
N ALA A 156 -3.03 13.58 -7.28
CA ALA A 156 -2.27 12.40 -6.90
C ALA A 156 -0.87 12.52 -7.53
N VAL A 157 -0.13 13.56 -7.12
CA VAL A 157 1.03 14.08 -7.85
C VAL A 157 2.20 13.08 -7.94
N ARG A 158 2.25 12.11 -7.02
CA ARG A 158 3.27 11.03 -7.03
C ARG A 158 2.89 9.84 -7.89
N THR A 159 1.71 9.79 -8.52
CA THR A 159 1.30 8.66 -9.36
C THR A 159 2.28 8.42 -10.51
N LEU A 160 2.51 9.41 -11.38
CA LEU A 160 3.39 9.24 -12.54
C LEU A 160 4.86 8.93 -12.13
N PRO A 161 5.47 9.65 -11.17
CA PRO A 161 6.79 9.27 -10.66
C PRO A 161 6.85 7.83 -10.14
N SER A 162 5.83 7.35 -9.43
CA SER A 162 5.82 6.00 -8.85
C SER A 162 5.62 4.91 -9.89
N VAL A 163 4.87 5.20 -10.96
CA VAL A 163 4.75 4.32 -12.12
C VAL A 163 6.10 4.24 -12.84
N ILE A 164 6.72 5.38 -13.16
CA ILE A 164 8.04 5.45 -13.82
C ILE A 164 9.11 4.72 -13.00
N ALA A 165 9.12 4.91 -11.68
CA ALA A 165 10.04 4.21 -10.78
C ALA A 165 9.90 2.69 -10.89
N GLY A 166 8.69 2.18 -11.10
CA GLY A 166 8.47 0.75 -11.29
C GLY A 166 9.07 0.18 -12.60
N TYR A 167 9.19 1.00 -13.64
CA TYR A 167 9.86 0.61 -14.88
C TYR A 167 11.39 0.73 -14.79
N ILE A 168 11.90 1.72 -14.06
CA ILE A 168 13.35 1.97 -13.92
C ILE A 168 14.00 1.09 -12.86
N GLY A 169 13.25 0.66 -11.85
CA GLY A 169 13.78 -0.05 -10.68
C GLY A 169 14.30 0.90 -9.60
N ASN A 170 14.52 0.37 -8.39
CA ASN A 170 14.98 1.16 -7.25
C ASN A 170 16.48 1.44 -7.38
N PRO A 171 16.92 2.72 -7.41
CA PRO A 171 18.33 3.05 -7.60
C PRO A 171 19.27 2.57 -6.49
N TRP A 172 18.73 2.23 -5.31
CA TRP A 172 19.46 1.81 -4.12
C TRP A 172 19.52 0.28 -3.92
N GLY A 173 18.87 -0.50 -4.78
CA GLY A 173 18.91 -1.96 -4.71
C GLY A 173 17.55 -2.61 -4.95
N ALA A 174 17.53 -3.93 -5.11
CA ALA A 174 16.31 -4.72 -5.18
C ALA A 174 15.49 -4.61 -3.89
N ASN A 175 14.16 -4.58 -4.01
CA ASN A 175 13.26 -4.57 -2.86
C ASN A 175 12.74 -5.99 -2.61
N ALA A 176 13.09 -6.59 -1.48
CA ALA A 176 12.76 -7.98 -1.19
C ALA A 176 11.25 -8.28 -1.18
N TRP A 177 10.43 -7.31 -0.76
CA TRP A 177 8.97 -7.49 -0.75
C TRP A 177 8.39 -7.74 -2.16
N ILE A 178 8.97 -7.14 -3.21
CA ILE A 178 8.51 -7.31 -4.59
C ILE A 178 8.74 -8.75 -5.03
N GLU A 179 9.93 -9.28 -4.76
CA GLU A 179 10.29 -10.66 -5.08
C GLU A 179 9.39 -11.66 -4.34
N THR A 180 9.11 -11.45 -3.05
CA THR A 180 8.19 -12.32 -2.31
C THR A 180 6.74 -12.23 -2.79
N ALA A 181 6.30 -11.06 -3.25
CA ALA A 181 4.97 -10.87 -3.81
C ALA A 181 4.82 -11.53 -5.19
N LEU A 182 5.86 -11.45 -6.03
CA LEU A 182 5.94 -12.18 -7.30
C LEU A 182 5.92 -13.70 -7.07
N ALA A 183 6.69 -14.20 -6.11
CA ALA A 183 6.72 -15.63 -5.77
C ALA A 183 5.33 -16.10 -5.30
N GLN A 184 4.67 -15.36 -4.42
CA GLN A 184 3.29 -15.67 -3.99
C GLN A 184 2.30 -15.61 -5.17
N GLY A 185 2.48 -14.69 -6.11
CA GLY A 185 1.69 -14.62 -7.34
C GLY A 185 1.85 -15.84 -8.22
N GLN A 186 3.09 -16.28 -8.43
CA GLN A 186 3.44 -17.46 -9.20
C GLN A 186 2.87 -18.74 -8.56
N CYS A 187 3.08 -18.94 -7.25
CA CYS A 187 2.52 -20.08 -6.52
C CYS A 187 0.97 -20.12 -6.56
N ALA A 188 0.32 -18.96 -6.64
CA ALA A 188 -1.13 -18.84 -6.77
C ALA A 188 -1.64 -18.96 -8.22
N GLY A 189 -0.75 -19.13 -9.21
CA GLY A 189 -1.11 -19.20 -10.63
C GLY A 189 -1.67 -17.90 -11.21
N ARG A 190 -1.32 -16.73 -10.63
CA ARG A 190 -1.82 -15.41 -11.08
C ARG A 190 -1.15 -14.90 -12.34
N TRP A 191 0.03 -15.42 -12.67
CA TRP A 191 0.80 -15.01 -13.84
C TRP A 191 1.65 -16.18 -14.35
N PRO A 192 2.01 -16.21 -15.65
CA PRO A 192 2.96 -17.20 -16.15
C PRO A 192 4.27 -17.23 -15.37
N ASP A 193 4.77 -18.44 -15.14
CA ASP A 193 6.00 -18.78 -14.40
C ASP A 193 7.28 -18.43 -15.19
N VAL A 194 7.42 -17.15 -15.56
CA VAL A 194 8.54 -16.64 -16.37
C VAL A 194 9.42 -15.66 -15.63
N ALA A 195 8.91 -15.03 -14.58
CA ALA A 195 9.64 -14.02 -13.81
C ALA A 195 10.64 -14.65 -12.83
N LEU A 196 10.22 -15.70 -12.12
CA LEU A 196 11.02 -16.35 -11.10
C LEU A 196 11.17 -17.85 -11.35
N THR A 197 12.31 -18.41 -10.96
CA THR A 197 12.45 -19.85 -10.75
C THR A 197 12.38 -20.14 -9.27
N LEU A 198 11.47 -21.01 -8.87
CA LEU A 198 11.20 -21.34 -7.47
C LEU A 198 11.60 -22.78 -7.15
N GLU A 199 12.13 -23.00 -5.96
CA GLU A 199 12.22 -24.32 -5.33
C GLU A 199 11.36 -24.30 -4.06
N GLY A 200 10.17 -24.88 -4.15
CA GLY A 200 9.12 -24.63 -3.16
C GLY A 200 8.72 -23.14 -3.16
N ASN A 201 8.86 -22.49 -2.00
CA ASN A 201 8.60 -21.04 -1.85
C ASN A 201 9.88 -20.19 -1.91
N THR A 202 11.03 -20.80 -2.20
CA THR A 202 12.33 -20.11 -2.22
C THR A 202 12.65 -19.68 -3.64
N VAL A 203 13.00 -18.40 -3.81
CA VAL A 203 13.41 -17.86 -5.11
C VAL A 203 14.87 -18.27 -5.39
N GLN A 204 15.06 -19.06 -6.45
CA GLN A 204 16.38 -19.51 -6.90
C GLN A 204 16.96 -18.58 -7.97
N ARG A 205 16.08 -18.02 -8.80
CA ARG A 205 16.46 -17.11 -9.89
C ARG A 205 15.39 -16.06 -10.07
N ASN A 206 15.83 -14.82 -10.30
CA ASN A 206 14.98 -13.70 -10.66
C ASN A 206 15.38 -13.19 -12.06
N ALA A 207 14.48 -13.32 -13.03
CA ALA A 207 14.78 -12.97 -14.43
C ALA A 207 15.10 -11.48 -14.64
N PHE A 208 14.70 -10.60 -13.71
CA PHE A 208 14.97 -9.17 -13.80
C PHE A 208 16.46 -8.83 -13.57
N ASP A 209 17.22 -9.74 -12.94
CA ASP A 209 18.68 -9.64 -12.80
C ASP A 209 19.42 -9.96 -14.12
N GLU A 210 18.71 -10.44 -15.16
CA GLU A 210 19.30 -10.90 -16.41
C GLU A 210 18.74 -10.17 -17.65
N LEU A 211 18.03 -9.05 -17.44
CA LEU A 211 17.49 -8.27 -18.55
C LEU A 211 18.62 -7.78 -19.48
N PRO A 212 18.41 -7.80 -20.80
CA PRO A 212 19.35 -7.20 -21.73
C PRO A 212 19.64 -5.74 -21.36
N LEU A 213 20.91 -5.35 -21.38
CA LEU A 213 21.42 -4.00 -21.10
C LEU A 213 21.34 -3.53 -19.63
N VAL A 214 20.41 -4.05 -18.83
CA VAL A 214 20.10 -3.50 -17.49
C VAL A 214 20.10 -4.51 -16.34
N GLY A 215 20.19 -5.82 -16.61
CA GLY A 215 20.14 -6.88 -15.60
C GLY A 215 21.22 -6.77 -14.51
N GLY A 216 22.40 -6.22 -14.84
CA GLY A 216 23.50 -6.04 -13.87
C GLY A 216 23.41 -4.80 -12.99
N TRP A 217 22.35 -3.99 -13.07
CA TRP A 217 22.29 -2.72 -12.33
C TRP A 217 22.03 -2.90 -10.82
N GLY A 218 21.55 -4.07 -10.39
CA GLY A 218 21.12 -4.33 -9.01
C GLY A 218 19.82 -3.62 -8.61
N ARG A 219 19.17 -2.93 -9.55
CA ARG A 219 17.94 -2.12 -9.35
C ARG A 219 16.66 -2.85 -9.75
N ARG A 220 16.82 -3.93 -10.52
CA ARG A 220 15.75 -4.73 -11.16
C ARG A 220 14.70 -3.89 -11.90
N PRO A 221 15.07 -3.26 -13.03
CA PRO A 221 14.11 -2.56 -13.88
C PRO A 221 12.96 -3.48 -14.30
N LEU A 222 11.78 -2.91 -14.51
CA LEU A 222 10.53 -3.60 -14.85
C LEU A 222 9.92 -4.52 -13.78
N GLU A 223 10.66 -4.93 -12.74
CA GLU A 223 10.19 -5.89 -11.73
C GLU A 223 8.90 -5.45 -11.03
N LEU A 224 8.89 -4.22 -10.50
CA LEU A 224 7.71 -3.65 -9.84
C LEU A 224 6.56 -3.40 -10.82
N ALA A 225 6.87 -2.93 -12.03
CA ALA A 225 5.86 -2.74 -13.06
C ALA A 225 5.19 -4.06 -13.45
N THR A 226 5.97 -5.15 -13.54
CA THR A 226 5.45 -6.49 -13.76
C THR A 226 4.58 -6.92 -12.59
N LEU A 227 5.02 -6.82 -11.33
CA LEU A 227 4.18 -7.16 -10.17
C LEU A 227 2.83 -6.44 -10.18
N ARG A 228 2.83 -5.15 -10.52
CA ARG A 228 1.60 -4.36 -10.62
C ARG A 228 0.72 -4.84 -11.78
N LEU A 229 1.30 -5.15 -12.94
CA LEU A 229 0.55 -5.73 -14.06
C LEU A 229 -0.08 -7.08 -13.70
N GLN A 230 0.66 -7.96 -13.01
CA GLN A 230 0.17 -9.24 -12.50
C GLN A 230 -1.01 -9.04 -11.55
N THR A 231 -0.87 -8.08 -10.63
CA THR A 231 -1.89 -7.73 -9.66
C THR A 231 -3.14 -7.19 -10.35
N MET A 232 -2.98 -6.27 -11.31
CA MET A 232 -4.10 -5.70 -12.05
C MET A 232 -4.90 -6.78 -12.79
N LEU A 233 -4.22 -7.67 -13.50
CA LEU A 233 -4.89 -8.69 -14.32
C LEU A 233 -5.45 -9.83 -13.47
N GLY A 234 -4.64 -10.40 -12.56
CA GLY A 234 -5.00 -11.59 -11.78
C GLY A 234 -5.79 -11.32 -10.50
N ILE A 235 -5.90 -10.06 -10.06
CA ILE A 235 -6.74 -9.68 -8.90
C ILE A 235 -7.80 -8.67 -9.34
N SER A 236 -7.40 -7.46 -9.72
CA SER A 236 -8.34 -6.34 -9.88
C SER A 236 -9.34 -6.57 -11.00
N VAL A 237 -8.88 -6.96 -12.20
CA VAL A 237 -9.74 -7.19 -13.37
C VAL A 237 -10.48 -8.51 -13.25
N GLN A 238 -9.76 -9.60 -12.92
CA GLN A 238 -10.36 -10.93 -12.83
C GLN A 238 -11.47 -11.04 -11.77
N HIS A 239 -11.37 -10.28 -10.68
CA HIS A 239 -12.33 -10.31 -9.56
C HIS A 239 -13.06 -8.98 -9.36
N TRP A 240 -13.15 -8.14 -10.40
CA TRP A 240 -13.70 -6.79 -10.29
C TRP A 240 -15.10 -6.75 -9.65
N SER A 241 -15.99 -7.65 -10.04
CA SER A 241 -17.36 -7.72 -9.49
C SER A 241 -17.41 -7.98 -7.98
N GLU A 242 -16.40 -8.65 -7.43
CA GLU A 242 -16.29 -8.99 -6.00
C GLU A 242 -15.51 -7.93 -5.20
N LEU A 243 -14.63 -7.16 -5.88
CA LEU A 243 -13.64 -6.29 -5.24
C LEU A 243 -13.87 -4.79 -5.50
N GLN A 244 -14.76 -4.42 -6.42
CA GLN A 244 -15.09 -3.03 -6.71
C GLN A 244 -15.68 -2.33 -5.47
N PRO A 245 -15.47 -1.01 -5.31
CA PRO A 245 -16.03 -0.28 -4.19
C PRO A 245 -17.55 -0.25 -4.24
N THR A 246 -18.19 -0.32 -3.07
CA THR A 246 -19.64 -0.12 -2.94
C THR A 246 -20.03 1.36 -2.86
N ASP A 247 -19.06 2.23 -2.53
CA ASP A 247 -19.23 3.68 -2.46
C ASP A 247 -18.25 4.35 -3.41
N GLU A 248 -18.76 5.04 -4.43
CA GLU A 248 -17.96 5.67 -5.48
C GLU A 248 -16.98 6.72 -4.96
N ARG A 249 -17.24 7.32 -3.78
CA ARG A 249 -16.34 8.29 -3.14
C ARG A 249 -15.00 7.66 -2.77
N THR A 250 -14.95 6.34 -2.62
CA THR A 250 -13.73 5.60 -2.28
C THR A 250 -12.85 5.31 -3.49
N LEU A 251 -13.37 5.42 -4.72
CA LEU A 251 -12.63 5.12 -5.95
C LEU A 251 -11.41 6.04 -6.15
N THR A 252 -11.46 7.26 -5.61
CA THR A 252 -10.41 8.28 -5.74
C THR A 252 -9.73 8.61 -4.42
N GLN A 253 -10.19 7.98 -3.33
CA GLN A 253 -9.59 8.15 -2.02
C GLN A 253 -8.27 7.38 -1.97
N LEU A 254 -7.20 8.06 -1.55
CA LEU A 254 -5.91 7.42 -1.31
C LEU A 254 -5.83 6.89 0.13
N GLY A 255 -4.75 6.18 0.45
CA GLY A 255 -4.54 5.59 1.76
C GLY A 255 -3.55 6.35 2.64
N GLY A 256 -3.12 5.67 3.70
CA GLY A 256 -2.08 6.10 4.61
C GLY A 256 -1.84 5.05 5.68
N CYS A 257 -0.88 5.29 6.56
CA CYS A 257 -0.67 4.45 7.73
C CYS A 257 -0.13 5.22 8.93
N MET A 258 -0.21 4.60 10.10
CA MET A 258 0.28 5.16 11.35
C MET A 258 0.78 4.05 12.27
N LEU A 259 1.94 4.26 12.88
CA LEU A 259 2.43 3.45 14.00
C LEU A 259 2.14 4.20 15.30
N VAL A 260 1.50 3.53 16.26
CA VAL A 260 1.25 4.05 17.59
C VAL A 260 2.07 3.24 18.60
N LYS A 261 2.79 3.95 19.48
CA LYS A 261 3.62 3.38 20.55
C LYS A 261 3.40 4.22 21.80
N ASP A 262 3.11 3.56 22.93
CA ASP A 262 2.84 4.20 24.21
C ASP A 262 1.71 5.26 24.14
N GLY A 263 0.69 4.98 23.31
CA GLY A 263 -0.44 5.88 23.07
C GLY A 263 -0.16 7.04 22.12
N GLU A 264 1.07 7.19 21.63
CA GLU A 264 1.48 8.30 20.77
C GLU A 264 1.84 7.83 19.36
N PRO A 265 1.48 8.60 18.32
CA PRO A 265 1.86 8.27 16.95
C PRO A 265 3.33 8.60 16.70
N THR A 266 4.13 7.56 16.41
CA THR A 266 5.57 7.65 16.16
C THR A 266 5.93 7.64 14.69
N PHE A 267 5.04 7.12 13.85
CA PHE A 267 5.13 7.17 12.38
C PHE A 267 3.77 7.54 11.80
N VAL A 268 3.76 8.43 10.81
CA VAL A 268 2.54 8.75 10.04
C VAL A 268 2.90 8.89 8.58
N TRP A 269 2.08 8.31 7.72
CA TRP A 269 2.19 8.42 6.28
C TRP A 269 0.83 8.73 5.65
N LEU A 270 0.83 9.59 4.65
CA LEU A 270 -0.29 9.81 3.75
C LEU A 270 0.17 9.50 2.33
N ASP A 271 -0.59 8.67 1.63
CA ASP A 271 -0.34 8.42 0.23
C ASP A 271 -0.57 9.71 -0.58
N ASP A 272 0.38 10.02 -1.45
CA ASP A 272 0.37 11.21 -2.32
C ASP A 272 0.26 10.82 -3.81
N GLY A 273 -0.09 9.56 -4.07
CA GLY A 273 -0.23 9.01 -5.40
C GLY A 273 -0.81 7.59 -5.40
N ILE A 274 -1.40 7.21 -6.52
CA ILE A 274 -1.62 5.79 -6.84
C ILE A 274 -0.24 5.17 -7.02
N CYS A 275 -0.05 3.94 -6.53
CA CYS A 275 1.24 3.26 -6.47
C CYS A 275 2.30 3.91 -5.55
N HIS A 276 1.89 4.81 -4.64
CA HIS A 276 2.79 5.54 -3.74
C HIS A 276 2.42 5.34 -2.26
N THR A 277 2.55 4.09 -1.81
CA THR A 277 2.29 3.67 -0.43
C THR A 277 3.53 3.85 0.46
N ALA A 278 3.34 3.81 1.78
CA ALA A 278 4.43 3.96 2.73
C ALA A 278 5.60 2.99 2.46
N ASN A 279 6.82 3.46 2.70
CA ASN A 279 7.99 2.59 2.71
C ASN A 279 8.12 1.91 4.07
N PHE A 280 7.94 0.58 4.09
CA PHE A 280 7.96 -0.18 5.33
C PHE A 280 9.36 -0.35 5.91
N GLU A 281 10.41 -0.20 5.10
CA GLU A 281 11.78 -0.13 5.61
C GLU A 281 12.00 1.14 6.45
N ASP A 282 11.35 2.25 6.10
CA ASP A 282 11.39 3.48 6.88
C ASP A 282 10.56 3.35 8.16
N LEU A 283 9.43 2.64 8.11
CA LEU A 283 8.65 2.27 9.29
C LEU A 283 9.47 1.40 10.26
N LEU A 284 10.16 0.38 9.75
CA LEU A 284 11.01 -0.50 10.58
C LEU A 284 12.13 0.27 11.31
N LYS A 285 12.66 1.35 10.73
CA LYS A 285 13.71 2.18 11.37
C LYS A 285 13.22 2.94 12.60
N VAL A 286 11.92 3.15 12.76
CA VAL A 286 11.35 3.93 13.87
C VAL A 286 10.62 3.08 14.92
N MET A 287 10.62 1.74 14.77
CA MET A 287 10.04 0.80 15.72
C MET A 287 10.91 0.61 16.97
#